data_AF-A0A2I1HWJ5-F1
#
_entry.id   AF-A0A2I1HWJ5-F1
#
_cell.length_a   1.000
_cell.length_b   1.000
_cell.length_c   1.000
_cell.angle_alpha   90.00
_cell.angle_beta   90.00
_cell.angle_gamma   90.00
#
_symmetry.space_group_name_H-M   'P 1'
#
loop_
_entity.id
_entity.type
_entity.pdbx_description
1 polymer ?
#
loop_
_entity_poly.entity_id
_entity_poly.type
_entity_poly.pdbx_seq_one_letter_code
_entity_poly.pdbx_strand_id
1 'polypeptide(L)'
;MSSGEDNIILHCLIVPCGQLHALPRDRVWQTVTVDRSQAVSVLEATIQNRLGVPFNTIRLKIRQVFPSEAPMQPQDLISTFFDEQPRPDYYHVVAQPLSGSE
;
A
#
# COMPACT_ATOMS: atom_id res chain seq x y z
N MET A 1 -2.36 27.83 11.35
CA MET A 1 -3.19 26.64 11.09
C MET A 1 -3.34 26.51 9.59
N SER A 2 -2.64 25.56 8.98
CA SER A 2 -2.91 25.14 7.61
C SER A 2 -3.52 23.75 7.69
N SER A 3 -4.84 23.68 7.65
CA SER A 3 -5.57 22.45 7.33
C SER A 3 -5.44 22.23 5.81
N GLY A 4 -4.24 21.90 5.35
CA GLY A 4 -4.03 21.39 4.00
C GLY A 4 -4.06 19.88 4.10
N GLU A 5 -4.97 19.25 3.38
CA GLU A 5 -5.01 17.80 3.23
C GLU A 5 -3.64 17.31 2.75
N ASP A 6 -2.90 16.65 3.64
CA ASP A 6 -1.56 16.12 3.36
C ASP A 6 -1.64 14.76 2.64
N ASN A 7 -2.65 14.67 1.77
CA ASN A 7 -3.01 13.49 1.02
C ASN A 7 -2.03 13.31 -0.13
N ILE A 8 -1.48 12.11 -0.24
CA ILE A 8 -0.65 11.70 -1.36
C ILE A 8 -1.33 10.58 -2.14
N ILE A 9 -0.99 10.49 -3.42
CA ILE A 9 -1.43 9.44 -4.32
C ILE A 9 -0.30 8.42 -4.47
N LEU A 10 -0.58 7.17 -4.09
CA LEU A 10 0.31 6.04 -4.17
C LEU A 10 -0.13 5.07 -5.27
N HIS A 11 0.85 4.60 -6.02
CA HIS A 11 0.72 3.61 -7.07
C HIS A 11 1.17 2.26 -6.50
N CYS A 12 0.20 1.39 -6.24
CA CYS A 12 0.38 0.13 -5.53
C CYS A 12 0.35 -1.05 -6.50
N LEU A 13 1.37 -1.90 -6.43
CA LEU A 13 1.40 -3.20 -7.09
C LEU A 13 1.06 -4.30 -6.08
N ILE A 14 0.04 -5.09 -6.38
CA ILE A 14 -0.35 -6.25 -5.57
C ILE A 14 0.21 -7.51 -6.22
N VAL A 15 0.99 -8.29 -5.47
CA VAL A 15 1.55 -9.55 -5.97
C VAL A 15 0.50 -10.67 -5.84
N PRO A 16 0.01 -11.25 -6.95
CA PRO A 16 -1.01 -12.30 -6.92
C PRO A 16 -0.39 -13.67 -6.59
N CYS A 17 0.12 -13.82 -5.38
CA CYS A 17 0.69 -15.06 -4.86
C CYS A 17 -0.03 -15.50 -3.58
N GLY A 18 0.24 -16.72 -3.10
CA GLY A 18 -0.32 -17.23 -1.83
C GLY A 18 -1.85 -17.10 -1.77
N GLN A 19 -2.37 -16.44 -0.73
CA GLN A 19 -3.82 -16.22 -0.58
C GLN A 19 -4.43 -15.29 -1.65
N LEU A 20 -3.60 -14.57 -2.42
CA LEU A 20 -4.00 -13.71 -3.54
C LEU A 20 -3.77 -14.37 -4.91
N HIS A 21 -3.48 -15.67 -5.00
CA HIS A 21 -3.18 -16.36 -6.27
C HIS A 21 -4.29 -16.23 -7.34
N ALA A 22 -5.54 -16.09 -6.92
CA ALA A 22 -6.70 -15.94 -7.80
C ALA A 22 -7.12 -14.47 -7.99
N LEU A 23 -6.27 -13.50 -7.63
CA LEU A 23 -6.59 -12.08 -7.75
C LEU A 23 -6.75 -11.69 -9.24
N PRO A 24 -7.88 -11.08 -9.64
CA PRO A 24 -8.06 -10.59 -11.00
C PRO A 24 -6.99 -9.59 -11.44
N ARG A 25 -6.58 -9.65 -12.71
CA ARG A 25 -5.51 -8.82 -13.27
C ARG A 25 -5.77 -7.32 -13.13
N ASP A 26 -7.02 -6.90 -13.23
CA ASP A 26 -7.45 -5.51 -13.06
C ASP A 26 -7.35 -5.02 -11.61
N ARG A 27 -7.21 -5.91 -10.62
CA ARG A 27 -7.02 -5.57 -9.19
C ARG A 27 -5.55 -5.60 -8.74
N VAL A 28 -4.65 -6.09 -9.60
CA VAL A 28 -3.20 -6.14 -9.33
C VAL A 28 -2.59 -4.73 -9.27
N TRP A 29 -3.14 -3.79 -10.02
CA TRP A 29 -2.72 -2.39 -10.01
C TRP A 29 -3.77 -1.53 -9.33
N GLN A 30 -3.34 -0.68 -8.39
CA GLN A 30 -4.24 0.23 -7.69
C GLN A 30 -3.61 1.59 -7.46
N THR A 31 -4.39 2.64 -7.70
CA THR A 31 -4.08 4.00 -7.27
C THR A 31 -4.79 4.26 -5.95
N VAL A 32 -4.03 4.51 -4.88
CA VAL A 32 -4.53 4.73 -3.51
C VAL A 32 -4.26 6.17 -3.10
N THR A 33 -5.24 6.82 -2.47
CA THR A 33 -5.06 8.14 -1.85
C THR A 33 -5.04 7.94 -0.34
N VAL A 34 -4.05 8.52 0.35
CA VAL A 34 -3.88 8.38 1.80
C VAL A 34 -3.21 9.64 2.37
N ASP A 35 -3.55 9.98 3.61
CA ASP A 35 -2.91 11.09 4.34
C ASP A 35 -1.53 10.62 4.85
N ARG A 36 -0.46 11.37 4.53
CA ARG A 36 0.89 10.96 4.92
C ARG A 36 1.13 10.97 6.44
N SER A 37 0.30 11.68 7.21
CA SER A 37 0.33 11.66 8.68
C SER A 37 -0.29 10.40 9.29
N GLN A 38 -0.94 9.56 8.48
CA GLN A 38 -1.51 8.30 8.94
C GLN A 38 -0.47 7.17 8.98
N ALA A 39 -0.81 6.15 9.77
CA ALA A 39 -0.01 4.94 9.86
C ALA A 39 -0.16 4.06 8.61
N VAL A 40 0.84 3.25 8.32
CA VAL A 40 0.84 2.27 7.21
C VAL A 40 -0.29 1.26 7.33
N SER A 41 -0.78 0.97 8.54
CA SER A 41 -1.98 0.13 8.73
C SER A 41 -3.24 0.71 8.06
N VAL A 42 -3.35 2.04 7.94
CA VAL A 42 -4.45 2.70 7.20
C VAL A 42 -4.27 2.52 5.70
N LEU A 43 -3.03 2.58 5.20
CA LEU A 43 -2.70 2.23 3.82
C LEU A 43 -3.06 0.77 3.52
N GLU A 44 -2.71 -0.17 4.41
CA GLU A 44 -3.09 -1.58 4.30
C GLU A 44 -4.60 -1.75 4.20
N ALA A 45 -5.35 -1.16 5.13
CA ALA A 45 -6.81 -1.22 5.14
C ALA A 45 -7.42 -0.64 3.85
N THR A 46 -6.83 0.43 3.31
CA THR A 46 -7.29 1.05 2.07
C THR A 46 -7.06 0.14 0.86
N ILE A 47 -5.89 -0.51 0.78
CA ILE A 47 -5.60 -1.52 -0.25
C ILE A 47 -6.56 -2.71 -0.11
N GLN A 48 -6.77 -3.23 1.11
CA GLN A 48 -7.67 -4.35 1.39
C GLN A 48 -9.12 -4.05 0.97
N ASN A 49 -9.63 -2.86 1.31
CA ASN A 49 -10.99 -2.45 0.92
C ASN A 49 -11.17 -2.43 -0.60
N ARG A 50 -10.15 -1.97 -1.34
CA ARG A 50 -10.16 -1.96 -2.81
C ARG A 50 -9.98 -3.34 -3.43
N LEU A 51 -9.24 -4.24 -2.78
CA LEU A 51 -9.14 -5.64 -3.19
C LEU A 51 -10.50 -6.35 -3.15
N GLY A 52 -11.40 -5.95 -2.24
CA GLY A 52 -12.76 -6.46 -2.12
C GLY A 52 -12.82 -7.92 -1.68
N VAL A 53 -14.03 -8.44 -1.47
CA VAL A 53 -14.25 -9.84 -1.05
C VAL A 53 -13.81 -10.80 -2.18
N PRO A 54 -13.14 -11.94 -1.86
CA PRO A 54 -12.77 -12.42 -0.52
C PRO A 54 -11.39 -11.98 -0.03
N PHE A 55 -10.74 -11.06 -0.75
CA PHE A 55 -9.34 -10.70 -0.52
C PHE A 55 -9.14 -9.61 0.56
N ASN A 56 -10.19 -8.88 0.90
CA ASN A 56 -10.16 -7.76 1.85
C ASN A 56 -9.82 -8.14 3.30
N THR A 57 -9.75 -9.42 3.63
CA THR A 57 -9.33 -9.91 4.96
C THR A 57 -7.89 -10.41 4.99
N ILE A 58 -7.19 -10.43 3.85
CA ILE A 58 -5.83 -10.95 3.75
C ILE A 58 -4.87 -9.87 4.25
N ARG A 59 -4.12 -10.18 5.31
CA ARG A 59 -3.05 -9.32 5.81
C ARG A 59 -1.94 -9.18 4.78
N LEU A 60 -1.38 -7.99 4.64
CA LEU A 60 -0.41 -7.66 3.61
C LEU A 60 0.92 -7.28 4.24
N LYS A 61 2.01 -7.81 3.67
CA LYS A 61 3.35 -7.26 3.84
C LYS A 61 3.53 -6.13 2.83
N ILE A 62 3.68 -4.91 3.34
CA ILE A 62 3.84 -3.70 2.53
C ILE A 62 5.31 -3.30 2.48
N ARG A 63 5.78 -2.97 1.29
CA ARG A 63 7.13 -2.43 1.06
C ARG A 63 7.06 -1.20 0.17
N GLN A 64 7.85 -0.20 0.50
CA GLN A 64 8.20 0.84 -0.43
C GLN A 64 9.17 0.26 -1.48
N VAL A 65 8.99 0.63 -2.74
CA VAL A 65 9.92 0.29 -3.83
C VAL A 65 10.42 1.52 -4.59
N PHE A 66 9.82 2.69 -4.34
CA PHE A 66 10.28 3.98 -4.84
C PHE A 66 9.95 5.09 -3.81
N PRO A 67 10.83 6.09 -3.58
CA PRO A 67 12.17 6.25 -4.18
C PRO A 67 13.23 5.27 -3.66
N SER A 68 12.99 4.55 -2.57
CA SER A 68 13.93 3.56 -2.02
C SER A 68 13.21 2.26 -1.66
N GLU A 69 13.92 1.14 -1.64
CA GLU A 69 13.37 -0.13 -1.18
C GLU A 69 13.43 -0.20 0.36
N ALA A 70 12.26 -0.27 1.00
CA ALA A 70 12.17 -0.38 2.45
C ALA A 70 10.93 -1.17 2.90
N PRO A 71 11.04 -2.05 3.91
CA PRO A 71 9.86 -2.61 4.56
C PRO A 71 9.10 -1.52 5.33
N MET A 72 7.77 -1.53 5.21
CA MET A 72 6.90 -0.58 5.92
C MET A 72 6.18 -1.31 7.05
N GLN A 73 6.40 -0.92 8.32
CA GLN A 73 5.71 -1.54 9.45
C GLN A 73 4.33 -0.91 9.66
N PRO A 74 3.32 -1.66 10.13
CA PRO A 74 1.95 -1.15 10.28
C PRO A 74 1.81 0.11 11.15
N GLN A 75 2.70 0.29 12.13
CA GLN A 75 2.72 1.44 13.05
C GLN A 75 3.51 2.64 12.52
N ASP A 76 4.31 2.46 11.47
CA ASP A 76 5.10 3.56 10.92
C ASP A 76 4.18 4.57 10.26
N LEU A 77 4.56 5.85 10.31
CA LEU A 77 3.87 6.89 9.55
C LEU A 77 4.23 6.80 8.08
N ILE A 78 3.27 7.09 7.20
CA ILE A 78 3.49 7.11 5.75
C ILE A 78 4.52 8.19 5.37
N SER A 79 4.53 9.31 6.08
CA SER A 79 5.49 10.41 5.91
C SER A 79 6.95 10.01 6.15
N THR A 80 7.21 8.89 6.84
CA THR A 80 8.56 8.34 7.01
C THR A 80 9.14 7.82 5.68
N PHE A 81 8.25 7.41 4.76
CA PHE A 81 8.62 6.84 3.46
C PHE A 81 8.37 7.83 2.31
N PHE A 82 7.34 8.66 2.45
CA PHE A 82 6.90 9.61 1.44
C PHE A 82 6.78 11.01 2.07
N ASP A 83 7.88 11.75 2.04
CA ASP A 83 7.94 13.14 2.49
C ASP A 83 7.24 14.10 1.53
N GLU A 84 7.21 13.79 0.24
CA GLU A 84 6.48 14.51 -0.79
C GLU A 84 5.66 13.58 -1.69
N GLN A 85 4.83 14.16 -2.57
CA GLN A 85 4.07 13.41 -3.56
C GLN A 85 5.05 12.68 -4.50
N PRO A 86 5.05 11.33 -4.53
CA PRO A 86 5.93 10.59 -5.42
C PRO A 86 5.50 10.73 -6.88
N ARG A 87 6.47 10.55 -7.80
CA ARG A 87 6.29 10.69 -9.24
C ARG A 87 5.30 9.65 -9.80
N PRO A 88 4.29 10.05 -10.59
CA PRO A 88 3.21 9.16 -11.01
C PRO A 88 3.64 8.02 -11.93
N ASP A 89 4.83 8.08 -12.55
CA ASP A 89 5.26 7.05 -13.51
C ASP A 89 5.76 5.75 -12.86
N TYR A 90 5.90 5.74 -11.53
CA TYR A 90 6.46 4.61 -10.79
C TYR A 90 5.40 3.88 -9.97
N TYR A 91 5.67 2.60 -9.69
CA TYR A 91 5.07 1.91 -8.55
C TYR A 91 5.79 2.38 -7.29
N HIS A 92 5.05 2.81 -6.29
CA HIS A 92 5.59 3.33 -5.03
C HIS A 92 5.64 2.24 -3.97
N VAL A 93 4.63 1.37 -3.99
CA VAL A 93 4.40 0.36 -2.96
C VAL A 93 4.15 -0.98 -3.62
N VAL A 94 4.76 -2.03 -3.07
CA VAL A 94 4.41 -3.43 -3.36
C VAL A 94 3.74 -4.02 -2.13
N ALA A 95 2.56 -4.60 -2.31
CA ALA A 95 1.86 -5.37 -1.30
C ALA A 95 1.76 -6.83 -1.73
N GLN A 96 2.09 -7.74 -0.81
CA GLN A 96 1.97 -9.18 -0.99
C GLN A 96 1.29 -9.77 0.24
N PRO A 97 0.66 -10.95 0.16
CA PRO A 97 0.12 -11.60 1.34
C PRO A 97 1.21 -11.74 2.40
N LEU A 98 0.87 -11.43 3.64
CA LEU A 98 1.70 -11.79 4.78
C LEU A 98 1.61 -13.31 4.94
N SER A 99 2.43 -14.04 4.19
CA SER A 99 2.60 -15.47 4.45
C SER A 99 3.05 -15.63 5.90
N GLY A 100 2.33 -16.46 6.68
CA GLY A 100 2.88 -16.95 7.94
C GLY A 100 4.26 -17.50 7.63
N SER A 101 5.27 -17.06 8.37
CA SER A 101 6.64 -17.56 8.31
C SER A 101 6.65 -19.08 8.09
N GLU A 102 7.21 -19.52 6.95
CA GLU A 102 7.78 -20.86 6.86
C GLU A 102 8.94 -20.99 7.85
#